data_AF-A0A2S1LYC8-F1
#
_entry.id   AF-A0A2S1LYC8-F1
#
_cell.length_a   1.000
_cell.length_b   1.000
_cell.length_c   1.000
_cell.angle_alpha   90.00
_cell.angle_beta   90.00
_cell.angle_gamma   90.00
#
_symmetry.space_group_name_H-M   'P 1'
#
loop_
_entity.id
_entity.type
_entity.pdbx_description
1 polymer ?
#
loop_
_entity_poly.entity_id
_entity_poly.type
_entity_poly.pdbx_seq_one_letter_code
_entity_poly.pdbx_strand_id
1 'polypeptide(L)'
;MNTKSIKGKTNRYRYNLIILVSTLNFMNLKLNKYTQQNILYFLNGNLKRNNQNPVKIKTLQNYLYALEKKFQITLNYCKHLGEKCGSEVYYTLQYPKRECHFKINSHFKDIEQNKIKQFKERIKTYEQANGSLKWECINNYNNKEEGKTENQEEEILIKYIGKCKFKTTLPFFLLNLRISKELKIEHTKDLKKCERIINKLEEEDLKLLQEEVRQNGNTKGCIMEFLKSKGYLNREYKGKQETKRKKLKSILESTKAELEEKYSKEHLSMEIDKIYETYKEKPHFIIEQDKYRDLEKMIDKIKIKIPTCNKQESKIDDVKNNIFSILLEQLRHKVDDSVLIPALKKLINNKSELKYSKVFDNTYYYELLEMVE
;
A
#
# COMPACT_ATOMS: atom_id res chain seq x y z
N MET A 1 10.05 23.14 14.65
CA MET A 1 8.66 22.61 14.56
C MET A 1 8.60 21.57 13.45
N ASN A 2 8.49 20.29 13.81
CA ASN A 2 8.47 19.19 12.85
C ASN A 2 7.11 19.11 12.13
N THR A 3 7.07 19.47 10.86
CA THR A 3 5.93 19.21 9.98
C THR A 3 5.88 17.72 9.67
N LYS A 4 5.03 16.98 10.40
CA LYS A 4 4.68 15.60 10.05
C LYS A 4 4.27 15.56 8.58
N SER A 5 5.00 14.79 7.77
CA SER A 5 4.68 14.57 6.36
C SER A 5 3.28 13.95 6.27
N ILE A 6 2.30 14.72 5.80
CA ILE A 6 0.98 14.21 5.46
C ILE A 6 1.15 13.35 4.20
N LYS A 7 1.51 12.07 4.38
CA LYS A 7 1.41 11.03 3.35
C LYS A 7 -0.06 10.64 3.15
N GLY A 8 -0.88 11.60 2.73
CA GLY A 8 -2.11 11.34 2.02
C GLY A 8 -1.83 11.37 0.52
N LYS A 9 -2.60 10.66 -0.31
CA LYS A 9 -2.70 10.94 -1.76
C LYS A 9 -3.29 12.34 -1.96
N THR A 10 -2.55 13.38 -1.58
CA THR A 10 -2.92 14.75 -1.92
C THR A 10 -2.75 14.89 -3.42
N ASN A 11 -3.74 15.52 -4.06
CA ASN A 11 -3.68 15.77 -5.49
C ASN A 11 -2.39 16.55 -5.79
N ARG A 12 -1.41 15.89 -6.42
CA ARG A 12 -0.07 16.44 -6.70
C ARG A 12 -0.16 17.80 -7.39
N TYR A 13 -1.14 17.96 -8.27
CA TYR A 13 -1.41 19.23 -8.95
C TYR A 13 -1.84 20.35 -7.98
N ARG A 14 -2.79 20.08 -7.08
CA ARG A 14 -3.23 21.05 -6.04
C ARG A 14 -2.06 21.48 -5.17
N TYR A 15 -1.26 20.52 -4.72
CA TYR A 15 -0.11 20.81 -3.86
C TYR A 15 0.94 21.68 -4.57
N ASN A 16 1.25 21.36 -5.83
CA ASN A 16 2.18 22.14 -6.64
C ASN A 16 1.70 23.59 -6.83
N LEU A 17 0.39 23.83 -7.00
CA LEU A 17 -0.18 25.18 -7.08
C LEU A 17 -0.01 25.95 -5.77
N ILE A 18 -0.20 25.30 -4.60
CA ILE A 18 -0.02 25.93 -3.28
C ILE A 18 1.44 26.34 -3.06
N ILE A 19 2.40 25.47 -3.45
CA ILE A 19 3.83 25.80 -3.40
C ILE A 19 4.14 26.94 -4.36
N LEU A 20 3.59 26.91 -5.58
CA LEU A 20 3.82 27.96 -6.56
C LEU A 20 3.34 29.32 -6.04
N VAL A 21 2.14 29.42 -5.46
CA VAL A 21 1.65 30.66 -4.82
C VAL A 21 2.61 31.13 -3.73
N SER A 22 3.10 30.22 -2.89
CA SER A 22 4.06 30.57 -1.83
C SER A 22 5.40 31.05 -2.41
N THR A 23 5.83 30.46 -3.51
CA THR A 23 7.06 30.81 -4.24
C THR A 23 6.92 32.20 -4.87
N LEU A 24 5.81 32.48 -5.56
CA LEU A 24 5.51 33.80 -6.12
C LEU A 24 5.44 34.87 -5.03
N ASN A 25 4.78 34.59 -3.90
CA ASN A 25 4.72 35.52 -2.78
C ASN A 25 6.12 35.85 -2.23
N PHE A 26 6.98 34.84 -2.08
CA PHE A 26 8.36 35.05 -1.64
C PHE A 26 9.15 35.90 -2.64
N MET A 27 9.06 35.56 -3.93
CA MET A 27 9.78 36.28 -4.99
C MET A 27 9.32 37.73 -5.10
N ASN A 28 8.02 38.00 -5.04
CA ASN A 28 7.46 39.36 -5.06
C ASN A 28 7.91 40.21 -3.87
N LEU A 29 8.22 39.60 -2.72
CA LEU A 29 8.69 40.31 -1.53
C LEU A 29 10.21 40.51 -1.50
N LYS A 30 10.98 39.70 -2.23
CA LYS A 30 12.46 39.64 -2.11
C LYS A 30 13.22 40.02 -3.37
N LEU A 31 12.60 39.92 -4.54
CA LEU A 31 13.25 40.15 -5.82
C LEU A 31 12.54 41.29 -6.54
N ASN A 32 13.30 42.29 -6.98
CA ASN A 32 12.76 43.42 -7.75
C ASN A 32 12.39 42.99 -9.18
N LYS A 33 13.12 42.04 -9.76
CA LYS A 33 12.89 41.48 -11.10
C LYS A 33 13.22 39.99 -11.11
N TYR A 34 12.44 39.20 -11.84
CA TYR A 34 12.69 37.77 -12.01
C TYR A 34 12.10 37.22 -13.30
N THR A 35 12.65 36.11 -13.79
CA THR A 35 12.17 35.41 -15.01
C THR A 35 11.41 34.13 -14.67
N GLN A 36 10.74 33.52 -15.64
CA GLN A 36 10.13 32.20 -15.45
C GLN A 36 11.15 31.11 -15.06
N GLN A 37 12.42 31.24 -15.49
CA GLN A 37 13.48 30.33 -15.09
C GLN A 37 13.80 30.48 -13.59
N ASN A 38 13.80 31.70 -13.07
CA ASN A 38 13.98 31.95 -11.63
C ASN A 38 12.83 31.32 -10.84
N ILE A 39 11.58 31.49 -11.29
CA ILE A 39 10.41 30.88 -10.66
C ILE A 39 10.55 29.35 -10.65
N LEU A 40 10.98 28.77 -11.77
CA LEU A 40 11.20 27.34 -11.92
C LEU A 40 12.26 26.82 -10.94
N TYR A 41 13.37 27.55 -10.80
CA TYR A 41 14.46 27.22 -9.87
C TYR A 41 13.96 27.17 -8.43
N PHE A 42 13.29 28.24 -7.96
CA PHE A 42 12.77 28.29 -6.58
C PHE A 42 11.66 27.25 -6.34
N LEU A 43 10.75 27.07 -7.29
CA LEU A 43 9.70 26.06 -7.21
C LEU A 43 10.30 24.66 -7.08
N ASN A 44 11.23 24.30 -7.96
CA ASN A 44 11.87 22.98 -7.94
C ASN A 44 12.71 22.77 -6.68
N GLY A 45 13.37 23.81 -6.16
CA GLY A 45 14.04 23.76 -4.86
C GLY A 45 13.06 23.41 -3.73
N ASN A 46 11.90 24.05 -3.69
CA ASN A 46 10.84 23.78 -2.72
C ASN A 46 10.20 22.38 -2.90
N LEU A 47 10.05 21.91 -4.13
CA LEU A 47 9.54 20.56 -4.41
C LEU A 47 10.53 19.48 -3.95
N LYS A 48 11.84 19.65 -4.23
CA LYS A 48 12.89 18.71 -3.78
C LYS A 48 12.95 18.60 -2.26
N ARG A 49 12.88 19.72 -1.54
CA ARG A 49 12.82 19.73 -0.06
C ARG A 49 11.62 18.96 0.50
N ASN A 50 10.54 18.88 -0.25
CA ASN A 50 9.33 18.13 0.10
C ASN A 50 9.29 16.71 -0.49
N ASN A 51 10.42 16.18 -0.98
CA ASN A 51 10.53 14.86 -1.62
C ASN A 51 9.61 14.69 -2.83
N GLN A 52 9.39 15.75 -3.61
CA GLN A 52 8.62 15.72 -4.85
C GLN A 52 9.49 15.91 -6.08
N ASN A 53 9.12 15.22 -7.17
CA ASN A 53 9.84 15.31 -8.42
C ASN A 53 9.73 16.73 -9.02
N PRO A 54 10.85 17.29 -9.52
CA PRO A 54 10.87 18.61 -10.14
C PRO A 54 9.95 18.64 -11.37
N VAL A 55 9.51 19.85 -11.71
CA VAL A 55 8.67 20.12 -12.88
C VAL A 55 9.48 20.76 -14.01
N LYS A 56 9.01 20.58 -15.24
CA LYS A 56 9.57 21.22 -16.44
C LYS A 56 8.97 22.62 -16.63
N ILE A 57 9.64 23.47 -17.40
CA ILE A 57 9.18 24.84 -17.69
C ILE A 57 7.75 24.90 -18.26
N LYS A 58 7.42 23.99 -19.19
CA LYS A 58 6.07 23.87 -19.78
C LYS A 58 5.00 23.57 -18.73
N THR A 59 5.34 22.76 -17.72
CA THR A 59 4.45 22.44 -16.61
C THR A 59 4.25 23.65 -15.70
N LEU A 60 5.31 24.42 -15.43
CA LEU A 60 5.20 25.68 -14.68
C LEU A 60 4.29 26.68 -15.41
N GLN A 61 4.44 26.84 -16.73
CA GLN A 61 3.59 27.72 -17.54
C GLN A 61 2.11 27.32 -17.44
N ASN A 62 1.80 26.02 -17.50
CA ASN A 62 0.43 25.53 -17.30
C ASN A 62 -0.11 25.87 -15.91
N TYR A 63 0.73 25.82 -14.87
CA TYR A 63 0.32 26.22 -13.52
C TYR A 63 0.03 27.71 -13.44
N LEU A 64 0.90 28.56 -13.99
CA LEU A 64 0.73 30.01 -14.02
C LEU A 64 -0.54 30.42 -14.80
N TYR A 65 -0.81 29.75 -15.93
CA TYR A 65 -2.05 29.91 -16.68
C TYR A 65 -3.28 29.51 -15.85
N ALA A 66 -3.20 28.39 -15.11
CA ALA A 66 -4.29 27.96 -14.26
C ALA A 66 -4.56 28.95 -13.11
N LEU A 67 -3.51 29.49 -12.48
CA LEU A 67 -3.62 30.49 -11.41
C LEU A 67 -4.36 31.76 -11.87
N GLU A 68 -4.11 32.18 -13.11
CA GLU A 68 -4.76 33.35 -13.69
C GLU A 68 -6.17 33.03 -14.20
N LYS A 69 -6.33 32.02 -15.07
CA LYS A 69 -7.62 31.79 -15.75
C LYS A 69 -8.64 31.04 -14.91
N LYS A 70 -8.20 30.00 -14.18
CA LYS A 70 -9.12 29.13 -13.43
C LYS A 70 -9.37 29.65 -12.02
N PHE A 71 -8.33 30.06 -11.33
CA PHE A 71 -8.44 30.51 -9.94
C PHE A 71 -8.56 32.03 -9.82
N GLN A 72 -8.16 32.79 -10.85
CA GLN A 72 -8.20 34.26 -10.87
C GLN A 72 -7.50 34.87 -9.65
N ILE A 73 -6.35 34.32 -9.26
CA ILE A 73 -5.60 34.78 -8.08
C ILE A 73 -4.27 35.45 -8.43
N THR A 74 -3.85 35.40 -9.69
CA THR A 74 -2.65 36.08 -10.18
C THR A 74 -2.99 37.03 -11.33
N LEU A 75 -2.30 38.17 -11.36
CA LEU A 75 -2.21 39.01 -12.55
C LEU A 75 -0.86 38.71 -13.20
N ASN A 76 -0.93 38.19 -14.42
CA ASN A 76 0.24 37.81 -15.18
C ASN A 76 0.48 38.90 -16.23
N TYR A 77 1.55 39.66 -16.08
CA TYR A 77 2.01 40.58 -17.11
C TYR A 77 3.18 39.96 -17.84
N CYS A 78 3.14 39.92 -19.16
CA CYS A 78 4.24 39.45 -20.00
C CYS A 78 4.46 40.47 -21.11
N LYS A 79 5.66 41.06 -21.16
CA LYS A 79 6.09 41.97 -22.22
C LYS A 79 7.27 41.36 -22.96
N HIS A 80 7.11 41.14 -24.26
CA HIS A 80 8.23 40.75 -25.10
C HIS A 80 9.12 41.97 -25.36
N LEU A 81 10.42 41.86 -25.06
CA LEU A 81 11.41 42.94 -25.20
C LEU A 81 12.24 42.81 -26.49
N GLY A 82 11.94 41.80 -27.32
CA GLY A 82 12.64 41.51 -28.57
C GLY A 82 13.61 40.33 -28.46
N GLU A 83 14.08 39.86 -29.62
CA GLU A 83 14.82 38.59 -29.76
C GLU A 83 16.13 38.54 -28.94
N LYS A 84 16.81 39.67 -28.78
CA LYS A 84 18.06 39.78 -27.99
C LYS A 84 17.84 40.04 -26.49
N CYS A 85 16.66 40.53 -26.10
CA CYS A 85 16.38 41.01 -24.73
C CYS A 85 15.39 40.10 -23.97
N GLY A 86 14.75 39.14 -24.65
CA GLY A 86 13.85 38.16 -24.04
C GLY A 86 12.47 38.71 -23.70
N SER A 87 11.87 38.22 -22.62
CA SER A 87 10.56 38.67 -22.14
C SER A 87 10.61 39.05 -20.66
N GLU A 88 10.05 40.20 -20.33
CA GLU A 88 9.84 40.66 -18.97
C GLU A 88 8.49 40.15 -18.47
N VAL A 89 8.48 39.46 -17.34
CA VAL A 89 7.27 38.81 -16.84
C VAL A 89 7.09 39.13 -15.37
N TYR A 90 5.91 39.65 -15.01
CA TYR A 90 5.52 39.93 -13.62
C TYR A 90 4.31 39.07 -13.25
N TYR A 91 4.42 38.38 -12.12
CA TYR A 91 3.37 37.52 -11.58
C TYR A 91 2.95 38.02 -10.21
N THR A 92 2.00 38.95 -10.16
CA THR A 92 1.52 39.52 -8.90
C THR A 92 0.34 38.70 -8.36
N LEU A 93 0.35 38.46 -7.04
CA LEU A 93 -0.80 37.85 -6.37
C LEU A 93 -1.85 38.94 -6.17
N GLN A 94 -3.10 38.68 -6.59
CA GLN A 94 -4.22 39.60 -6.39
C GLN A 94 -4.67 39.67 -4.93
N TYR A 95 -4.42 38.59 -4.18
CA TYR A 95 -4.87 38.43 -2.81
C TYR A 95 -3.70 38.03 -1.90
N PRO A 96 -3.81 38.23 -0.58
CA PRO A 96 -2.86 37.69 0.36
C PRO A 96 -2.68 36.18 0.19
N LYS A 97 -1.48 35.67 0.46
CA LYS A 97 -1.12 34.23 0.32
C LYS A 97 -2.17 33.29 0.91
N ARG A 98 -2.71 33.62 2.10
CA ARG A 98 -3.72 32.81 2.80
C ARG A 98 -5.01 32.68 1.99
N GLU A 99 -5.47 33.79 1.43
CA GLU A 99 -6.69 33.83 0.62
C GLU A 99 -6.49 33.10 -0.72
N CYS A 100 -5.34 33.27 -1.36
CA CYS A 100 -4.96 32.50 -2.55
C CYS A 100 -5.03 30.98 -2.28
N HIS A 101 -4.48 30.52 -1.15
CA HIS A 101 -4.56 29.12 -0.75
C HIS A 101 -6.00 28.66 -0.49
N PHE A 102 -6.81 29.50 0.15
CA PHE A 102 -8.22 29.22 0.38
C PHE A 102 -8.99 29.04 -0.93
N LYS A 103 -8.85 29.96 -1.89
CA LYS A 103 -9.51 29.89 -3.21
C LYS A 103 -9.15 28.62 -3.98
N ILE A 104 -7.86 28.27 -4.01
CA ILE A 104 -7.40 27.00 -4.63
C ILE A 104 -8.06 25.80 -3.94
N ASN A 105 -8.02 25.76 -2.61
CA ASN A 105 -8.55 24.64 -1.83
C ASN A 105 -10.06 24.49 -1.98
N SER A 106 -10.81 25.61 -2.01
CA SER A 106 -12.25 25.62 -2.21
C SER A 106 -12.63 24.99 -3.54
N HIS A 107 -11.99 25.42 -4.63
CA HIS A 107 -12.26 24.87 -5.97
C HIS A 107 -12.07 23.35 -6.05
N PHE A 108 -11.03 22.79 -5.41
CA PHE A 108 -10.86 21.33 -5.37
C PHE A 108 -11.91 20.62 -4.52
N LYS A 109 -12.35 21.25 -3.42
CA LYS A 109 -13.43 20.73 -2.57
C LYS A 109 -14.76 20.69 -3.35
N ASP A 110 -15.05 21.73 -4.14
CA ASP A 110 -16.25 21.81 -4.96
C ASP A 110 -16.25 20.72 -6.05
N ILE A 111 -15.11 20.47 -6.69
CA ILE A 111 -14.96 19.35 -7.65
C ILE A 111 -15.25 18.00 -6.99
N GLU A 112 -14.72 17.76 -5.79
CA GLU A 112 -14.96 16.51 -5.06
C GLU A 112 -16.44 16.36 -4.69
N GLN A 113 -17.07 17.43 -4.21
CA GLN A 113 -18.50 17.44 -3.90
C GLN A 113 -19.37 17.22 -5.13
N ASN A 114 -19.04 17.84 -6.27
CA ASN A 114 -19.77 17.66 -7.53
C ASN A 114 -19.67 16.22 -8.04
N LYS A 115 -18.51 15.57 -7.93
CA LYS A 115 -18.38 14.14 -8.30
C LYS A 115 -19.25 13.25 -7.43
N ILE A 116 -19.29 13.52 -6.11
CA ILE A 116 -20.15 12.78 -5.18
C ILE A 116 -21.63 13.02 -5.51
N LYS A 117 -22.01 14.27 -5.84
CA LYS A 117 -23.38 14.62 -6.23
C LYS A 117 -23.79 13.89 -7.51
N GLN A 118 -22.97 13.95 -8.56
CA GLN A 118 -23.21 13.22 -9.82
C GLN A 118 -23.32 11.71 -9.59
N PHE A 119 -22.51 11.14 -8.71
CA PHE A 119 -22.61 9.72 -8.35
C PHE A 119 -23.94 9.39 -7.66
N LYS A 120 -24.36 10.22 -6.69
CA LYS A 120 -25.66 10.06 -6.02
C LYS A 120 -26.84 10.24 -6.97
N GLU A 121 -26.76 11.17 -7.92
CA GLU A 121 -27.76 11.35 -8.97
C GLU A 121 -27.87 10.10 -9.84
N ARG A 122 -26.75 9.53 -10.28
CA ARG A 122 -26.75 8.25 -11.01
C ARG A 122 -27.41 7.14 -10.21
N ILE A 123 -27.09 7.00 -8.92
CA ILE A 123 -27.73 6.01 -8.04
C ILE A 123 -29.25 6.22 -8.02
N LYS A 124 -29.72 7.46 -7.81
CA LYS A 124 -31.16 7.77 -7.79
C LYS A 124 -31.84 7.42 -9.11
N THR A 125 -31.20 7.72 -10.25
CA THR A 125 -31.74 7.36 -11.56
C THR A 125 -31.85 5.84 -11.72
N TYR A 126 -30.86 5.07 -11.26
CA TYR A 126 -30.93 3.61 -11.27
C TYR A 126 -31.99 3.06 -10.31
N GLU A 127 -32.16 3.65 -9.12
CA GLU A 127 -33.20 3.27 -8.16
C GLU A 127 -34.62 3.56 -8.69
N GLN A 128 -34.80 4.64 -9.45
CA GLN A 128 -36.09 4.98 -10.07
C GLN A 128 -36.41 4.12 -11.30
N ALA A 129 -35.41 3.75 -12.09
CA ALA A 129 -35.59 2.89 -13.27
C ALA A 129 -35.79 1.41 -12.92
N ASN A 130 -35.17 0.94 -11.83
CA ASN A 130 -35.31 -0.42 -11.33
C ASN A 130 -36.15 -0.41 -10.04
N GLY A 131 -37.47 -0.45 -10.18
CA GLY A 131 -38.36 -0.82 -9.09
C GLY A 131 -38.03 -2.25 -8.64
N SER A 132 -37.17 -2.36 -7.63
CA SER A 132 -36.55 -3.57 -7.04
C SER A 132 -35.05 -3.70 -7.33
N LEU A 133 -34.28 -3.72 -6.24
CA LEU A 133 -32.82 -3.90 -6.19
C LEU A 133 -32.38 -5.26 -6.71
N LYS A 134 -32.28 -5.41 -8.03
CA LYS A 134 -31.51 -6.51 -8.64
C LYS A 134 -30.04 -6.08 -8.67
N TRP A 135 -29.29 -6.47 -7.65
CA TRP A 135 -27.83 -6.33 -7.60
C TRP A 135 -27.17 -7.22 -8.67
N GLU A 136 -27.22 -6.82 -9.93
CA GLU A 136 -26.48 -7.48 -10.99
C GLU A 136 -25.16 -6.72 -11.23
N CYS A 137 -24.06 -7.34 -10.79
CA CYS A 137 -22.70 -6.85 -11.04
C CYS A 137 -22.44 -6.66 -12.54
N ILE A 138 -21.68 -5.62 -12.89
CA ILE A 138 -21.21 -5.28 -14.25
C ILE A 138 -20.20 -6.35 -14.74
N ASN A 139 -20.69 -7.55 -15.02
CA ASN A 139 -19.98 -8.59 -15.77
C ASN A 139 -20.93 -9.44 -16.63
N ASN A 140 -22.19 -9.04 -16.76
CA ASN A 140 -23.16 -9.81 -17.51
C ASN A 140 -23.27 -9.30 -18.96
N TYR A 141 -22.34 -9.71 -19.82
CA TYR A 141 -22.47 -9.48 -21.27
C TYR A 141 -23.48 -10.45 -21.94
N ASN A 142 -24.29 -11.21 -21.19
CA ASN A 142 -24.98 -12.38 -21.74
C ASN A 142 -26.47 -12.56 -21.38
N ASN A 143 -27.17 -11.53 -20.89
CA ASN A 143 -28.62 -11.66 -20.68
C ASN A 143 -29.42 -10.71 -21.57
N LYS A 144 -29.58 -11.09 -22.85
CA LYS A 144 -30.89 -10.93 -23.49
C LYS A 144 -31.72 -12.14 -23.08
N GLU A 145 -32.55 -11.95 -22.06
CA GLU A 145 -33.65 -12.86 -21.72
C GLU A 145 -34.83 -12.53 -22.64
N GLU A 146 -34.71 -12.90 -23.92
CA GLU A 146 -35.87 -12.99 -24.80
C GLU A 146 -35.76 -14.32 -25.56
N GLY A 147 -36.59 -15.29 -25.17
CA GLY A 147 -36.92 -16.49 -25.93
C GLY A 147 -35.79 -17.49 -26.21
N LYS A 148 -35.15 -18.06 -25.18
CA LYS A 148 -34.27 -19.22 -25.37
C LYS A 148 -35.09 -20.51 -25.38
N THR A 149 -34.98 -21.29 -26.45
CA THR A 149 -35.58 -22.63 -26.59
C THR A 149 -34.86 -23.63 -25.67
N GLU A 150 -35.52 -24.71 -25.22
CA GLU A 150 -34.92 -25.75 -24.34
C GLU A 150 -33.53 -26.22 -24.82
N ASN A 151 -33.35 -26.35 -26.15
CA ASN A 151 -32.08 -26.73 -26.78
C ASN A 151 -30.92 -25.77 -26.49
N GLN A 152 -31.17 -24.45 -26.40
CA GLN A 152 -30.12 -23.46 -26.11
C GLN A 152 -29.70 -23.47 -24.64
N GLU A 153 -30.56 -23.94 -23.74
CA GLU A 153 -30.26 -24.01 -22.31
C GLU A 153 -29.41 -25.23 -21.97
N GLU A 154 -29.68 -26.36 -22.61
CA GLU A 154 -28.84 -27.56 -22.52
C GLU A 154 -27.43 -27.31 -23.05
N GLU A 155 -27.30 -26.55 -24.14
CA GLU A 155 -26.00 -26.12 -24.66
C GLU A 155 -25.18 -25.32 -23.63
N ILE A 156 -25.83 -24.48 -22.82
CA ILE A 156 -25.16 -23.68 -21.78
C ILE A 156 -24.65 -24.60 -20.67
N LEU A 157 -25.44 -25.60 -20.26
CA LEU A 157 -25.03 -26.59 -19.26
C LEU A 157 -23.88 -27.48 -19.77
N ILE A 158 -23.93 -27.91 -21.04
CA ILE A 158 -22.85 -28.65 -21.70
C ILE A 158 -21.56 -27.82 -21.70
N LYS A 159 -21.63 -26.54 -22.08
CA LYS A 159 -20.48 -25.62 -22.04
C LYS A 159 -19.93 -25.46 -20.62
N TYR A 160 -20.80 -25.40 -19.61
CA TYR A 160 -20.40 -25.32 -18.21
C TYR A 160 -19.68 -26.60 -17.73
N ILE A 161 -20.26 -27.77 -18.00
CA ILE A 161 -19.66 -29.08 -17.68
C ILE A 161 -18.30 -29.23 -18.36
N GLY A 162 -18.19 -28.86 -19.64
CA GLY A 162 -16.94 -28.89 -20.39
C GLY A 162 -15.84 -28.01 -19.78
N LYS A 163 -16.18 -26.82 -19.28
CA LYS A 163 -15.24 -25.93 -18.57
C LYS A 163 -14.78 -26.51 -17.23
N CYS A 164 -15.62 -27.30 -16.56
CA CYS A 164 -15.32 -27.87 -15.25
C CYS A 164 -14.33 -29.06 -15.28
N LYS A 165 -14.00 -29.59 -16.47
CA LYS A 165 -13.04 -30.70 -16.67
C LYS A 165 -13.27 -31.85 -15.68
N PHE A 166 -14.47 -32.42 -15.73
CA PHE A 166 -14.82 -33.52 -14.84
C PHE A 166 -14.00 -34.78 -15.15
N LYS A 167 -13.66 -35.55 -14.12
CA LYS A 167 -12.99 -36.85 -14.26
C LYS A 167 -13.94 -38.00 -14.62
N THR A 168 -15.23 -37.81 -14.38
CA THR A 168 -16.28 -38.80 -14.60
C THR A 168 -17.28 -38.31 -15.62
N THR A 169 -17.98 -39.24 -16.26
CA THR A 169 -19.00 -38.96 -17.28
C THR A 169 -20.39 -38.68 -16.67
N LEU A 170 -20.55 -38.83 -15.35
CA LEU A 170 -21.80 -38.61 -14.61
C LEU A 170 -22.49 -37.26 -14.83
N PRO A 171 -21.77 -36.12 -14.97
CA PRO A 171 -22.43 -34.85 -15.26
C PRO A 171 -23.16 -34.84 -16.60
N PHE A 172 -22.68 -35.58 -17.60
CA PHE A 172 -23.36 -35.72 -18.90
C PHE A 172 -24.61 -36.60 -18.78
N PHE A 173 -24.58 -37.62 -17.92
CA PHE A 173 -25.75 -38.43 -17.59
C PHE A 173 -26.90 -37.58 -17.01
N LEU A 174 -26.59 -36.60 -16.15
CA LEU A 174 -27.60 -35.68 -15.59
C LEU A 174 -28.35 -34.86 -16.65
N LEU A 175 -27.71 -34.55 -17.78
CA LEU A 175 -28.32 -33.77 -18.84
C LEU A 175 -29.49 -34.50 -19.48
N ASN A 176 -29.38 -35.82 -19.61
CA ASN A 176 -30.40 -36.68 -20.24
C ASN A 176 -31.60 -36.98 -19.32
N LEU A 177 -31.57 -36.54 -18.05
CA LEU A 177 -32.65 -36.77 -17.10
C LEU A 177 -33.72 -35.68 -17.19
N ARG A 178 -34.99 -36.07 -16.96
CA ARG A 178 -36.14 -35.16 -16.93
C ARG A 178 -36.27 -34.46 -15.57
N ILE A 179 -35.24 -33.71 -15.20
CA ILE A 179 -35.11 -32.96 -13.93
C ILE A 179 -35.11 -31.46 -14.24
N SER A 180 -35.59 -30.61 -13.30
CA SER A 180 -35.53 -29.15 -13.46
C SER A 180 -34.09 -28.64 -13.61
N LYS A 181 -33.94 -27.50 -14.30
CA LYS A 181 -32.64 -26.87 -14.57
C LYS A 181 -31.87 -26.53 -13.31
N GLU A 182 -32.56 -25.96 -12.33
CA GLU A 182 -31.99 -25.55 -11.04
C GLU A 182 -31.38 -26.76 -10.33
N LEU A 183 -32.10 -27.88 -10.35
CA LEU A 183 -31.65 -29.14 -9.76
C LEU A 183 -30.51 -29.77 -10.56
N LYS A 184 -30.53 -29.76 -11.90
CA LYS A 184 -29.38 -30.20 -12.73
C LYS A 184 -28.10 -29.43 -12.38
N ILE A 185 -28.20 -28.12 -12.15
CA ILE A 185 -27.05 -27.28 -11.74
C ILE A 185 -26.57 -27.67 -10.35
N GLU A 186 -27.48 -27.86 -9.40
CA GLU A 186 -27.11 -28.25 -8.03
C GLU A 186 -26.46 -29.63 -7.98
N HIS A 187 -27.03 -30.61 -8.66
CA HIS A 187 -26.46 -31.95 -8.79
C HIS A 187 -25.07 -31.92 -9.43
N THR A 188 -24.89 -31.10 -10.48
CA THR A 188 -23.57 -30.92 -11.11
C THR A 188 -22.54 -30.33 -10.13
N LYS A 189 -22.95 -29.38 -9.27
CA LYS A 189 -22.08 -28.82 -8.22
C LYS A 189 -21.72 -29.88 -7.18
N ASP A 190 -22.66 -30.71 -6.78
CA ASP A 190 -22.43 -31.75 -5.80
C ASP A 190 -21.52 -32.86 -6.34
N LEU A 191 -21.69 -33.26 -7.60
CA LEU A 191 -20.74 -34.12 -8.31
C LEU A 191 -19.33 -33.52 -8.28
N LYS A 192 -19.19 -32.21 -8.50
CA LYS A 192 -17.85 -31.57 -8.52
C LYS A 192 -17.20 -31.56 -7.14
N LYS A 193 -17.98 -31.34 -6.08
CA LYS A 193 -17.47 -31.39 -4.70
C LYS A 193 -16.98 -32.79 -4.33
N CYS A 194 -17.71 -33.82 -4.76
CA CYS A 194 -17.44 -35.22 -4.44
C CYS A 194 -16.62 -35.96 -5.50
N GLU A 195 -16.13 -35.27 -6.53
CA GLU A 195 -15.47 -35.86 -7.71
C GLU A 195 -14.36 -36.85 -7.35
N ARG A 196 -13.57 -36.56 -6.30
CA ARG A 196 -12.48 -37.46 -5.85
C ARG A 196 -12.98 -38.75 -5.23
N ILE A 197 -14.12 -38.70 -4.55
CA ILE A 197 -14.76 -39.86 -3.92
C ILE A 197 -15.41 -40.68 -5.03
N ILE A 198 -16.16 -40.01 -5.90
CA ILE A 198 -16.87 -40.63 -7.02
C ILE A 198 -15.90 -41.34 -7.97
N ASN A 199 -14.73 -40.76 -8.24
CA ASN A 199 -13.69 -41.39 -9.07
C ASN A 199 -13.04 -42.62 -8.42
N LYS A 200 -13.31 -42.90 -7.14
CA LYS A 200 -12.83 -44.08 -6.42
C LYS A 200 -13.94 -45.10 -6.14
N LEU A 201 -15.16 -44.85 -6.60
CA LEU A 201 -16.26 -45.79 -6.45
C LEU A 201 -16.06 -46.97 -7.40
N GLU A 202 -16.43 -48.16 -6.92
CA GLU A 202 -16.56 -49.35 -7.75
C GLU A 202 -17.70 -49.17 -8.77
N GLU A 203 -17.66 -49.90 -9.88
CA GLU A 203 -18.66 -49.79 -10.95
C GLU A 203 -20.09 -50.07 -10.46
N GLU A 204 -20.25 -50.96 -9.48
CA GLU A 204 -21.54 -51.30 -8.87
C GLU A 204 -22.15 -50.10 -8.13
N ASP A 205 -21.36 -49.39 -7.32
CA ASP A 205 -21.83 -48.20 -6.59
C ASP A 205 -22.07 -47.01 -7.51
N LEU A 206 -21.34 -46.91 -8.63
CA LEU A 206 -21.63 -45.92 -9.66
C LEU A 206 -22.99 -46.16 -10.33
N LYS A 207 -23.36 -47.41 -10.59
CA LYS A 207 -24.69 -47.78 -11.10
C LYS A 207 -25.78 -47.47 -10.08
N LEU A 208 -25.56 -47.80 -8.81
CA LEU A 208 -26.49 -47.46 -7.73
C LEU A 208 -26.68 -45.95 -7.58
N LEU A 209 -25.61 -45.16 -7.68
CA LEU A 209 -25.70 -43.70 -7.67
C LEU A 209 -26.50 -43.17 -8.87
N GLN A 210 -26.30 -43.73 -10.07
CA GLN A 210 -27.08 -43.32 -11.25
C GLN A 210 -28.58 -43.63 -11.08
N GLU A 211 -28.91 -44.78 -10.50
CA GLU A 211 -30.29 -45.19 -10.26
C GLU A 211 -30.94 -44.34 -9.18
N GLU A 212 -30.23 -44.05 -8.09
CA GLU A 212 -30.67 -43.14 -7.04
C GLU A 212 -30.98 -41.74 -7.63
N VAL A 213 -30.12 -41.24 -8.50
CA VAL A 213 -30.31 -39.94 -9.16
C VAL A 213 -31.45 -39.98 -10.18
N ARG A 214 -31.77 -41.14 -10.78
CA ARG A 214 -32.98 -41.27 -11.63
C ARG A 214 -34.25 -41.20 -10.81
N GLN A 215 -34.29 -41.88 -9.67
CA GLN A 215 -35.49 -41.98 -8.83
C GLN A 215 -35.71 -40.70 -8.01
N ASN A 216 -34.64 -40.18 -7.42
CA ASN A 216 -34.65 -39.05 -6.50
C ASN A 216 -34.01 -37.78 -7.09
N GLY A 217 -33.86 -37.70 -8.42
CA GLY A 217 -33.26 -36.54 -9.09
C GLY A 217 -34.01 -35.22 -8.89
N ASN A 218 -35.29 -35.29 -8.49
CA ASN A 218 -36.09 -34.11 -8.16
C ASN A 218 -35.88 -33.60 -6.73
N THR A 219 -35.11 -34.30 -5.89
CA THR A 219 -34.78 -33.84 -4.53
C THR A 219 -33.39 -33.23 -4.50
N LYS A 220 -33.25 -32.11 -3.80
CA LYS A 220 -31.97 -31.42 -3.64
C LYS A 220 -31.04 -32.24 -2.75
N GLY A 221 -29.81 -32.45 -3.20
CA GLY A 221 -28.78 -33.11 -2.40
C GLY A 221 -28.83 -34.63 -2.39
N CYS A 222 -29.61 -35.27 -3.27
CA CYS A 222 -29.72 -36.73 -3.36
C CYS A 222 -28.34 -37.42 -3.51
N ILE A 223 -27.43 -36.85 -4.31
CA ILE A 223 -26.05 -37.35 -4.47
C ILE A 223 -25.29 -37.33 -3.15
N MET A 224 -25.45 -36.26 -2.36
CA MET A 224 -24.79 -36.13 -1.07
C MET A 224 -25.39 -37.07 -0.03
N GLU A 225 -26.70 -37.30 -0.06
CA GLU A 225 -27.38 -38.24 0.83
C GLU A 225 -27.00 -39.69 0.54
N PHE A 226 -26.94 -40.08 -0.73
CA PHE A 226 -26.44 -41.38 -1.16
C PHE A 226 -25.00 -41.64 -0.66
N LEU A 227 -24.11 -40.67 -0.89
CA LEU A 227 -22.71 -40.81 -0.46
C LEU A 227 -22.58 -40.83 1.07
N LYS A 228 -23.50 -40.20 1.81
CA LYS A 228 -23.55 -40.28 3.29
C LYS A 228 -24.06 -41.64 3.75
N SER A 229 -25.16 -42.14 3.17
CA SER A 229 -25.78 -43.41 3.57
C SER A 229 -24.85 -44.60 3.32
N LYS A 230 -24.06 -44.54 2.24
CA LYS A 230 -23.01 -45.52 1.93
C LYS A 230 -21.70 -45.33 2.71
N GLY A 231 -21.62 -44.30 3.57
CA GLY A 231 -20.46 -44.07 4.44
C GLY A 231 -19.25 -43.39 3.78
N TYR A 232 -19.35 -42.99 2.52
CA TYR A 232 -18.25 -42.38 1.75
C TYR A 232 -17.84 -40.97 2.23
N LEU A 233 -18.74 -40.25 2.91
CA LEU A 233 -18.50 -38.87 3.37
C LEU A 233 -17.94 -38.76 4.79
N ASN A 234 -17.77 -39.87 5.51
CA ASN A 234 -17.25 -39.89 6.88
C ASN A 234 -15.76 -40.26 6.92
N ARG A 235 -14.86 -39.33 6.54
CA ARG A 235 -13.45 -39.21 7.00
C ARG A 235 -12.77 -38.01 6.31
N GLU A 236 -11.86 -37.35 7.02
CA GLU A 236 -10.83 -36.37 6.53
C GLU A 236 -11.01 -34.84 6.65
N TYR A 237 -12.07 -34.27 7.24
CA TYR A 237 -12.10 -32.78 7.34
C TYR A 237 -11.31 -32.18 8.54
N LYS A 238 -11.15 -32.90 9.67
CA LYS A 238 -10.44 -32.37 10.86
C LYS A 238 -8.90 -32.48 10.80
N GLY A 239 -8.33 -33.50 10.17
CA GLY A 239 -6.86 -33.70 10.14
C GLY A 239 -6.07 -32.68 9.31
N LYS A 240 -6.73 -32.05 8.32
CA LYS A 240 -6.08 -31.12 7.38
C LYS A 240 -5.79 -29.74 7.97
N GLN A 241 -6.51 -29.31 9.01
CA GLN A 241 -6.29 -28.03 9.66
C GLN A 241 -5.16 -28.12 10.70
N GLU A 242 -5.14 -29.21 11.47
CA GLU A 242 -4.09 -29.51 12.45
C GLU A 242 -2.70 -29.58 11.79
N THR A 243 -2.59 -30.31 10.67
CA THR A 243 -1.36 -30.42 9.88
C THR A 243 -0.90 -29.08 9.32
N LYS A 244 -1.83 -28.23 8.86
CA LYS A 244 -1.50 -26.87 8.40
C LYS A 244 -1.05 -25.97 9.54
N ARG A 245 -1.66 -26.05 10.73
CA ARG A 245 -1.22 -25.28 11.90
C ARG A 245 0.19 -25.68 12.35
N LYS A 246 0.50 -26.99 12.36
CA LYS A 246 1.86 -27.49 12.63
C LYS A 246 2.89 -26.97 11.61
N LYS A 247 2.54 -26.99 10.32
CA LYS A 247 3.40 -26.45 9.25
C LYS A 247 3.61 -24.94 9.38
N LEU A 248 2.57 -24.19 9.74
CA LEU A 248 2.68 -22.76 10.02
C LEU A 248 3.65 -22.48 11.18
N LYS A 249 3.52 -23.20 12.31
CA LYS A 249 4.46 -23.05 13.44
C LYS A 249 5.90 -23.30 13.02
N SER A 250 6.14 -24.40 12.30
CA SER A 250 7.48 -24.75 11.81
C SER A 250 8.09 -23.62 10.97
N ILE A 251 7.34 -23.05 10.00
CA ILE A 251 7.83 -21.95 9.15
C ILE A 251 8.20 -20.73 9.99
N LEU A 252 7.34 -20.33 10.93
CA LEU A 252 7.55 -19.16 11.77
C LEU A 252 8.76 -19.31 12.71
N GLU A 253 8.99 -20.51 13.26
CA GLU A 253 10.17 -20.79 14.09
C GLU A 253 11.47 -20.72 13.28
N SER A 254 11.52 -21.32 12.08
CA SER A 254 12.69 -21.16 11.20
C SER A 254 12.96 -19.70 10.83
N THR A 255 11.90 -18.93 10.56
CA THR A 255 12.01 -17.49 10.24
C THR A 255 12.51 -16.69 11.44
N LYS A 256 12.05 -17.04 12.65
CA LYS A 256 12.50 -16.41 13.89
C LYS A 256 13.99 -16.64 14.09
N ALA A 257 14.47 -17.88 13.94
CA ALA A 257 15.89 -18.21 14.05
C ALA A 257 16.77 -17.40 13.09
N GLU A 258 16.36 -17.23 11.83
CA GLU A 258 17.09 -16.41 10.84
C GLU A 258 17.19 -14.91 11.22
N LEU A 259 16.19 -14.40 11.95
CA LEU A 259 16.13 -12.98 12.33
C LEU A 259 16.75 -12.70 13.70
N GLU A 260 16.89 -13.71 14.57
CA GLU A 260 17.51 -13.56 15.90
C GLU A 260 18.99 -13.14 15.83
N GLU A 261 19.67 -13.37 14.71
CA GLU A 261 21.07 -12.92 14.51
C GLU A 261 21.21 -11.39 14.40
N LYS A 262 20.15 -10.66 14.04
CA LYS A 262 20.22 -9.23 13.67
C LYS A 262 19.31 -8.31 14.48
N TYR A 263 18.36 -8.87 15.23
CA TYR A 263 17.29 -8.13 15.90
C TYR A 263 17.11 -8.60 17.35
N SER A 264 16.54 -7.73 18.20
CA SER A 264 16.27 -8.07 19.60
C SER A 264 15.31 -9.27 19.73
N LYS A 265 15.76 -10.31 20.45
CA LYS A 265 15.06 -11.59 20.62
C LYS A 265 13.66 -11.44 21.25
N GLU A 266 13.54 -10.59 22.25
CA GLU A 266 12.28 -10.37 22.98
C GLU A 266 11.21 -9.74 22.09
N HIS A 267 11.57 -8.67 21.37
CA HIS A 267 10.66 -7.98 20.46
C HIS A 267 10.31 -8.83 19.23
N LEU A 268 11.25 -9.65 18.75
CA LEU A 268 11.01 -10.56 17.64
C LEU A 268 10.00 -11.65 18.02
N SER A 269 10.14 -12.26 19.20
CA SER A 269 9.20 -13.29 19.67
C SER A 269 7.78 -12.73 19.76
N MET A 270 7.61 -11.55 20.37
CA MET A 270 6.30 -10.90 20.51
C MET A 270 5.59 -10.62 19.18
N GLU A 271 6.32 -10.24 18.12
CA GLU A 271 5.70 -9.98 16.82
C GLU A 271 5.41 -11.28 16.03
N ILE A 272 6.26 -12.30 16.16
CA ILE A 272 6.02 -13.63 15.55
C ILE A 272 4.78 -14.31 16.16
N ASP A 273 4.59 -14.20 17.47
CA ASP A 273 3.41 -14.75 18.16
C ASP A 273 2.11 -14.08 17.68
N LYS A 274 2.14 -12.75 17.46
CA LYS A 274 1.00 -12.03 16.87
C LYS A 274 0.68 -12.51 15.46
N ILE A 275 1.69 -12.83 14.65
CA ILE A 275 1.50 -13.37 13.31
C ILE A 275 0.84 -14.74 13.39
N TYR A 276 1.32 -15.60 14.28
CA TYR A 276 0.72 -16.92 14.48
C TYR A 276 -0.76 -16.82 14.87
N GLU A 277 -1.11 -15.97 15.84
CA GLU A 277 -2.49 -15.79 16.29
C GLU A 277 -3.40 -15.25 15.19
N THR A 278 -2.89 -14.37 14.33
CA THR A 278 -3.66 -13.80 13.21
C THR A 278 -3.97 -14.86 12.15
N TYR A 279 -3.07 -15.82 11.93
CA TYR A 279 -3.14 -16.75 10.79
C TYR A 279 -3.42 -18.21 11.18
N LYS A 280 -3.57 -18.55 12.47
CA LYS A 280 -3.90 -19.92 12.93
C LYS A 280 -5.15 -20.52 12.30
N GLU A 281 -6.12 -19.68 11.94
CA GLU A 281 -7.37 -20.09 11.26
C GLU A 281 -7.26 -20.06 9.73
N LYS A 282 -6.26 -19.36 9.18
CA LYS A 282 -6.04 -19.24 7.74
C LYS A 282 -4.56 -19.46 7.36
N PRO A 283 -3.99 -20.64 7.69
CA PRO A 283 -2.55 -20.87 7.55
C PRO A 283 -2.07 -20.95 6.08
N HIS A 284 -2.98 -21.15 5.12
CA HIS A 284 -2.65 -21.26 3.69
C HIS A 284 -2.02 -19.99 3.11
N PHE A 285 -2.33 -18.80 3.65
CA PHE A 285 -1.70 -17.54 3.24
C PHE A 285 -0.20 -17.48 3.53
N ILE A 286 0.27 -18.25 4.51
CA ILE A 286 1.69 -18.30 4.89
C ILE A 286 2.36 -19.56 4.35
N ILE A 287 1.64 -20.69 4.28
CA ILE A 287 2.20 -21.97 3.78
C ILE A 287 2.49 -21.92 2.28
N GLU A 288 1.65 -21.23 1.49
CA GLU A 288 1.81 -21.14 0.04
C GLU A 288 2.60 -19.86 -0.34
N GLN A 289 3.83 -19.73 0.16
CA GLN A 289 4.69 -18.55 -0.09
C GLN A 289 4.89 -18.24 -1.58
N ASP A 290 4.96 -19.28 -2.42
CA ASP A 290 5.11 -19.14 -3.87
C ASP A 290 3.91 -18.45 -4.54
N LYS A 291 2.73 -18.48 -3.89
CA LYS A 291 1.51 -17.84 -4.39
C LYS A 291 1.18 -16.55 -3.64
N TYR A 292 1.52 -16.47 -2.36
CA TYR A 292 1.17 -15.35 -1.49
C TYR A 292 2.41 -14.77 -0.81
N ARG A 293 2.60 -13.46 -1.01
CA ARG A 293 3.74 -12.70 -0.49
C ARG A 293 3.54 -12.22 0.96
N ASP A 294 2.59 -12.81 1.67
CA ASP A 294 2.09 -12.29 2.94
C ASP A 294 3.11 -12.44 4.07
N LEU A 295 3.82 -13.57 4.13
CA LEU A 295 4.88 -13.77 5.11
C LEU A 295 6.02 -12.76 4.91
N GLU A 296 6.50 -12.58 3.67
CA GLU A 296 7.56 -11.63 3.32
C GLU A 296 7.16 -10.19 3.74
N LYS A 297 5.92 -9.77 3.42
CA LYS A 297 5.40 -8.45 3.82
C LYS A 297 5.35 -8.27 5.35
N MET A 298 5.12 -9.33 6.11
CA MET A 298 5.12 -9.25 7.58
C MET A 298 6.53 -9.17 8.13
N ILE A 299 7.44 -9.98 7.61
CA ILE A 299 8.87 -9.91 7.94
C ILE A 299 9.40 -8.50 7.66
N ASP A 300 9.07 -7.90 6.51
CA ASP A 300 9.47 -6.53 6.18
C ASP A 300 8.93 -5.51 7.20
N LYS A 301 7.69 -5.67 7.65
CA LYS A 301 7.12 -4.81 8.71
C LYS A 301 7.85 -4.99 10.04
N ILE A 302 8.22 -6.21 10.40
CA ILE A 302 9.01 -6.51 11.60
C ILE A 302 10.38 -5.82 11.49
N LYS A 303 11.07 -5.98 10.35
CA LYS A 303 12.37 -5.34 10.06
C LYS A 303 12.33 -3.80 10.13
N ILE A 304 11.22 -3.19 9.71
CA ILE A 304 11.03 -1.72 9.77
C ILE A 304 10.76 -1.24 11.20
N LYS A 305 10.00 -2.02 11.99
CA LYS A 305 9.58 -1.63 13.34
C LYS A 305 10.66 -1.86 14.40
N ILE A 306 11.45 -2.93 14.29
CA ILE A 306 12.46 -3.27 15.28
C ILE A 306 13.77 -2.54 14.95
N PRO A 307 14.33 -1.71 15.85
CA PRO A 307 15.65 -1.13 15.63
C PRO A 307 16.71 -2.25 15.59
N THR A 308 17.57 -2.23 14.56
CA THR A 308 18.80 -3.04 14.49
C THR A 308 19.72 -2.70 15.67
N CYS A 309 20.34 -3.70 16.28
CA CYS A 309 21.21 -3.54 17.47
C CYS A 309 22.37 -2.53 17.28
N ASN A 310 22.77 -2.21 16.05
CA ASN A 310 23.96 -1.40 15.75
C ASN A 310 23.77 0.13 15.83
N LYS A 311 22.66 0.66 16.38
CA LYS A 311 22.39 2.13 16.42
C LYS A 311 23.03 2.88 17.61
N GLN A 312 23.68 2.18 18.53
CA GLN A 312 24.35 2.84 19.66
C GLN A 312 25.76 3.33 19.31
N GLU A 313 26.52 2.62 18.48
CA GLU A 313 27.90 3.01 18.10
C GLU A 313 27.97 4.32 17.31
N SER A 314 27.09 4.52 16.31
CA SER A 314 27.16 5.72 15.46
C SER A 314 26.88 7.03 16.20
N LYS A 315 25.99 7.01 17.21
CA LYS A 315 25.69 8.20 18.01
C LYS A 315 26.82 8.56 18.97
N ILE A 316 27.54 7.56 19.49
CA ILE A 316 28.68 7.79 20.38
C ILE A 316 29.81 8.45 19.59
N ASP A 317 30.07 7.98 18.37
CA ASP A 317 31.10 8.57 17.50
C ASP A 317 30.72 9.98 17.01
N ASP A 318 29.45 10.24 16.70
CA ASP A 318 28.97 11.58 16.37
C ASP A 318 29.15 12.57 17.53
N VAL A 319 28.90 12.13 18.77
CA VAL A 319 29.11 12.95 19.98
C VAL A 319 30.59 13.20 20.23
N LYS A 320 31.44 12.18 20.09
CA LYS A 320 32.90 12.32 20.21
C LYS A 320 33.44 13.32 19.19
N ASN A 321 33.04 13.21 17.92
CA ASN A 321 33.50 14.08 16.84
C ASN A 321 33.06 15.55 17.03
N ASN A 322 31.83 15.77 17.49
CA ASN A 322 31.33 17.12 17.75
C ASN A 322 32.05 17.76 18.94
N ILE A 323 32.25 17.01 20.03
CA ILE A 323 32.98 17.51 21.21
C ILE A 323 34.44 17.80 20.86
N PHE A 324 35.09 16.91 20.07
CA PHE A 324 36.43 17.13 19.55
C PHE A 324 36.53 18.44 18.77
N SER A 325 35.59 18.68 17.85
CA SER A 325 35.59 19.87 17.00
C SER A 325 35.40 21.17 17.80
N ILE A 326 34.52 21.15 18.82
CA ILE A 326 34.27 22.32 19.68
C ILE A 326 35.52 22.65 20.51
N LEU A 327 36.12 21.66 21.17
CA LEU A 327 37.27 21.88 22.05
C LEU A 327 38.54 22.25 21.25
N LEU A 328 38.72 21.67 20.06
CA LEU A 328 39.80 22.04 19.16
C LEU A 328 39.70 23.52 18.78
N GLU A 329 38.54 24.00 18.35
CA GLU A 329 38.34 25.40 17.96
C GLU A 329 38.57 26.36 19.14
N GLN A 330 38.17 25.97 20.36
CA GLN A 330 38.36 26.80 21.55
C GLN A 330 39.83 26.98 21.95
N LEU A 331 40.66 25.94 21.77
CA LEU A 331 42.03 25.91 22.31
C LEU A 331 43.12 26.11 21.25
N ARG A 332 42.81 25.98 19.96
CA ARG A 332 43.76 26.12 18.84
C ARG A 332 44.43 27.49 18.76
N HIS A 333 43.82 28.52 19.34
CA HIS A 333 44.41 29.86 19.41
C HIS A 333 45.39 30.05 20.58
N LYS A 334 45.44 29.10 21.53
CA LYS A 334 46.24 29.19 22.76
C LYS A 334 47.35 28.14 22.84
N VAL A 335 47.16 27.01 22.16
CA VAL A 335 48.05 25.86 22.19
C VAL A 335 48.32 25.39 20.76
N ASP A 336 49.57 25.03 20.47
CA ASP A 336 49.97 24.51 19.16
C ASP A 336 49.24 23.19 18.83
N ASP A 337 48.78 23.06 17.58
CA ASP A 337 48.04 21.91 17.07
C ASP A 337 48.79 20.58 17.31
N SER A 338 50.13 20.61 17.30
CA SER A 338 50.98 19.43 17.50
C SER A 338 50.87 18.83 18.91
N VAL A 339 50.56 19.65 19.92
CA VAL A 339 50.37 19.23 21.32
C VAL A 339 48.89 19.05 21.64
N LEU A 340 48.04 19.93 21.10
CA LEU A 340 46.61 19.96 21.36
C LEU A 340 45.87 18.72 20.81
N ILE A 341 46.15 18.32 19.57
CA ILE A 341 45.43 17.21 18.91
C ILE A 341 45.67 15.86 19.63
N PRO A 342 46.91 15.49 20.02
CA PRO A 342 47.15 14.29 20.81
C PRO A 342 46.44 14.29 22.18
N ALA A 343 46.49 15.42 22.90
CA ALA A 343 45.84 15.55 24.21
C ALA A 343 44.31 15.42 24.12
N LEU A 344 43.70 16.05 23.11
CA LEU A 344 42.27 15.92 22.80
C LEU A 344 41.86 14.48 22.53
N LYS A 345 42.60 13.77 21.67
CA LYS A 345 42.31 12.35 21.36
C LYS A 345 42.41 11.48 22.61
N LYS A 346 43.40 11.74 23.47
CA LYS A 346 43.59 11.01 24.73
C LYS A 346 42.42 11.24 25.69
N LEU A 347 42.00 12.50 25.89
CA LEU A 347 40.86 12.83 26.75
C LEU A 347 39.57 12.13 26.28
N ILE A 348 39.27 12.24 24.98
CA ILE A 348 38.03 11.73 24.39
C ILE A 348 37.99 10.19 24.40
N ASN A 349 39.12 9.53 24.20
CA ASN A 349 39.18 8.07 24.20
C ASN A 349 39.18 7.46 25.60
N ASN A 350 39.70 8.18 26.61
CA ASN A 350 39.77 7.67 27.98
C ASN A 350 38.44 7.80 28.74
N LYS A 351 37.49 8.64 28.27
CA LYS A 351 36.19 8.83 28.93
C LYS A 351 35.13 7.86 28.38
N SER A 352 34.52 7.08 29.26
CA SER A 352 33.48 6.10 28.94
C SER A 352 32.14 6.74 28.53
N GLU A 353 31.85 7.95 29.01
CA GLU A 353 30.65 8.70 28.64
C GLU A 353 30.97 10.20 28.48
N LEU A 354 30.79 10.74 27.26
CA LEU A 354 30.98 12.16 26.97
C LEU A 354 29.63 12.88 26.90
N LYS A 355 29.54 14.05 27.55
CA LYS A 355 28.30 14.83 27.63
C LYS A 355 28.53 16.26 27.16
N TYR A 356 27.63 16.79 26.34
CA TYR A 356 27.70 18.19 25.89
C TYR A 356 27.59 19.20 27.03
N SER A 357 26.85 18.87 28.10
CA SER A 357 26.75 19.74 29.29
C SER A 357 28.13 20.06 29.87
N LYS A 358 29.08 19.12 29.76
CA LYS A 358 30.45 19.25 30.24
C LYS A 358 31.38 20.04 29.31
N VAL A 359 30.94 20.29 28.08
CA VAL A 359 31.57 21.25 27.17
C VAL A 359 31.07 22.66 27.48
N PHE A 360 29.76 22.82 27.70
CA PHE A 360 29.16 24.12 27.97
C PHE A 360 29.51 24.70 29.36
N ASP A 361 29.73 23.85 30.37
CA ASP A 361 30.22 24.26 31.68
C ASP A 361 31.76 24.43 31.73
N ASN A 362 32.44 24.31 30.58
CA ASN A 362 33.89 24.37 30.39
C ASN A 362 34.70 23.33 31.19
N THR A 363 34.09 22.29 31.75
CA THR A 363 34.83 21.26 32.49
C THR A 363 35.89 20.59 31.61
N TYR A 364 35.52 20.17 30.40
CA TYR A 364 36.48 19.52 29.48
C TYR A 364 37.55 20.47 28.94
N TYR A 365 37.27 21.78 28.93
CA TYR A 365 38.23 22.79 28.50
C TYR A 365 39.35 22.94 29.53
N TYR A 366 39.03 23.02 30.83
CA TYR A 366 40.04 23.12 31.88
C TYR A 366 40.83 21.82 32.07
N GLU A 367 40.17 20.66 31.99
CA GLU A 367 40.87 19.36 32.01
C GLU A 367 41.88 19.22 30.84
N LEU A 368 41.57 19.80 29.67
CA LEU A 368 42.50 19.82 28.54
C LEU A 368 43.67 20.77 28.76
N LEU A 369 43.44 21.93 29.37
CA LEU A 369 44.52 22.87 29.71
C LEU A 369 45.49 22.23 30.72
N GLU A 370 45.00 21.56 31.76
CA GLU A 370 45.85 20.84 32.72
C GLU A 370 46.68 19.70 32.09
N MET A 371 46.26 19.19 30.93
CA MET A 371 46.99 18.15 30.20
C MET A 371 48.04 18.70 29.23
N VAL A 372 48.02 20.00 28.96
CA VAL A 372 48.86 20.64 27.94
C VAL A 372 49.77 21.73 28.52
N GLU A 373 49.41 22.31 29.67
CA GLU A 373 50.37 22.93 30.61
C GLU A 373 51.31 21.85 31.19
#